data_AF-A0A7S2FF98-F1
#
_entry.id   AF-A0A7S2FF98-F1
#
_cell.length_a   1.000
_cell.length_b   1.000
_cell.length_c   1.000
_cell.angle_alpha   90.00
_cell.angle_beta   90.00
_cell.angle_gamma   90.00
#
_symmetry.space_group_name_H-M   'P 1'
#
loop_
_entity.id
_entity.type
_entity.pdbx_description
1 polymer ?
#
loop_
_entity_poly.entity_id
_entity_poly.type
_entity_poly.pdbx_seq_one_letter_code
_entity_poly.pdbx_strand_id
1 'polypeptide(L)'
;RALATQLVRRGDVGDIIAARAHLGTALLLFAQVDDKLGIAESLESLGLLWLASRGNADAAVLDTHEHAAMLLGAAVGVRMKCGAAVDVVVASCPASGAGLRETHAEAWERGASMTVVQAIELGRA
;
A
#
# COMPACT_ATOMS: atom_id res chain seq x y z
N ARG A 1 -0.48 -12.55 -0.41
CA ARG A 1 0.02 -12.03 -1.72
C ARG A 1 -0.95 -12.26 -2.89
N ALA A 2 -1.50 -13.46 -3.14
CA ALA A 2 -2.44 -13.68 -4.26
C ALA A 2 -3.84 -13.05 -4.10
N LEU A 3 -4.30 -12.82 -2.87
CA LEU A 3 -5.65 -12.35 -2.58
C LEU A 3 -5.93 -10.93 -3.12
N ALA A 4 -5.06 -9.95 -2.90
CA ALA A 4 -5.30 -8.58 -3.37
C ALA A 4 -5.47 -8.52 -4.90
N THR A 5 -4.58 -9.16 -5.65
CA THR A 5 -4.65 -9.24 -7.12
C THR A 5 -5.85 -10.06 -7.61
N GLN A 6 -6.32 -11.03 -6.82
CA GLN A 6 -7.44 -11.90 -7.16
C GLN A 6 -8.82 -11.27 -6.86
N LEU A 7 -8.97 -10.56 -5.74
CA LEU A 7 -10.18 -9.81 -5.37
C LEU A 7 -10.48 -8.74 -6.43
N VAL A 8 -9.42 -8.12 -6.94
CA VAL A 8 -9.46 -7.11 -8.01
C VAL A 8 -9.94 -7.70 -9.33
N ARG A 9 -9.43 -8.89 -9.72
CA ARG A 9 -9.86 -9.55 -10.98
C ARG A 9 -11.34 -9.90 -10.97
N ARG A 10 -11.94 -10.08 -9.78
CA ARG A 10 -13.36 -10.37 -9.61
C ARG A 10 -14.25 -9.12 -9.64
N GLY A 11 -13.69 -7.91 -9.55
CA GLY A 11 -14.42 -6.66 -9.67
C GLY A 11 -15.38 -6.37 -8.52
N ASP A 12 -15.34 -7.12 -7.43
CA ASP A 12 -16.28 -6.95 -6.32
C ASP A 12 -15.81 -5.81 -5.41
N VAL A 13 -16.48 -4.66 -5.52
CA VAL A 13 -16.22 -3.47 -4.69
C VAL A 13 -16.39 -3.79 -3.20
N GLY A 14 -17.28 -4.72 -2.84
CA GLY A 14 -17.48 -5.13 -1.45
C GLY A 14 -16.24 -5.80 -0.86
N ASP A 15 -15.61 -6.67 -1.64
CA ASP A 15 -14.37 -7.35 -1.27
C ASP A 15 -13.19 -6.37 -1.12
N ILE A 16 -13.13 -5.34 -1.97
CA ILE A 16 -12.10 -4.29 -1.89
C ILE A 16 -12.28 -3.45 -0.61
N ILE A 17 -13.51 -3.06 -0.28
CA ILE A 17 -13.81 -2.31 0.95
C ILE A 17 -13.48 -3.15 2.19
N ALA A 18 -13.89 -4.42 2.20
CA ALA A 18 -13.59 -5.35 3.28
C ALA A 18 -12.09 -5.57 3.45
N ALA A 19 -11.35 -5.78 2.35
CA ALA A 19 -9.90 -5.94 2.38
C ALA A 19 -9.20 -4.70 2.98
N ARG A 20 -9.65 -3.49 2.63
CA ARG A 20 -9.11 -2.25 3.18
C ARG A 20 -9.35 -2.15 4.69
N ALA A 21 -10.55 -2.46 5.16
CA ALA A 21 -10.88 -2.46 6.58
C ALA A 21 -10.07 -3.50 7.38
N HIS A 22 -9.88 -4.70 6.81
CA HIS A 22 -9.05 -5.74 7.42
C HIS A 22 -7.59 -5.34 7.49
N LEU A 23 -7.04 -4.76 6.42
CA LEU A 23 -5.66 -4.28 6.39
C LEU A 23 -5.43 -3.11 7.36
N GLY A 24 -6.39 -2.18 7.49
CA GLY A 24 -6.33 -1.11 8.48
C GLY A 24 -6.34 -1.64 9.92
N THR A 25 -7.12 -2.70 10.18
CA THR A 25 -7.11 -3.38 11.49
C THR A 25 -5.79 -4.11 11.74
N ALA A 26 -5.27 -4.84 10.74
CA ALA A 26 -3.99 -5.53 10.84
C ALA A 26 -2.84 -4.56 11.10
N LEU A 27 -2.83 -3.41 10.43
CA LEU A 27 -1.86 -2.34 10.63
C LEU A 27 -1.82 -1.86 12.08
N LEU A 28 -2.98 -1.69 12.74
CA LEU A 28 -3.06 -1.32 14.15
C LEU A 28 -2.53 -2.42 15.08
N LEU A 29 -2.87 -3.68 14.80
CA LEU A 29 -2.39 -4.81 15.59
C LEU A 29 -0.87 -4.95 15.50
N PHE A 30 -0.30 -4.85 14.30
CA PHE A 30 1.15 -4.87 14.11
C PHE A 30 1.84 -3.66 14.76
N ALA A 31 1.21 -2.48 14.76
CA ALA A 31 1.70 -1.32 15.48
C ALA A 31 1.73 -1.52 17.01
N GLN A 32 0.72 -2.19 17.59
CA GLN A 32 0.67 -2.47 19.03
C GLN A 32 1.80 -3.39 19.50
N VAL A 33 2.29 -4.27 18.62
CA VAL A 33 3.37 -5.23 18.93
C VAL A 33 4.74 -4.81 18.37
N ASP A 34 4.89 -3.59 17.85
CA ASP A 34 6.07 -3.07 17.14
C ASP A 34 6.58 -3.98 16.00
N ASP A 35 5.66 -4.68 15.32
CA ASP A 35 5.97 -5.51 14.16
C ASP A 35 6.09 -4.65 12.90
N LYS A 36 7.30 -4.15 12.66
CA LYS A 36 7.64 -3.33 11.49
C LYS A 36 7.48 -4.09 10.17
N LEU A 37 7.65 -5.41 10.15
CA LEU A 37 7.45 -6.18 8.93
C LEU A 37 5.96 -6.30 8.60
N GLY A 38 5.13 -6.63 9.60
CA GLY A 38 3.67 -6.66 9.46
C GLY A 38 3.08 -5.30 9.06
N ILE A 39 3.61 -4.20 9.61
CA ILE A 39 3.27 -2.84 9.18
C ILE A 39 3.58 -2.65 7.69
N ALA A 40 4.79 -2.98 7.27
CA ALA A 40 5.19 -2.79 5.87
C ALA A 40 4.40 -3.65 4.89
N GLU A 41 4.09 -4.91 5.24
CA GLU A 41 3.26 -5.79 4.41
C GLU A 41 1.82 -5.30 4.29
N SER A 42 1.28 -4.71 5.37
CA SER A 42 -0.05 -4.10 5.38
C SER A 42 -0.08 -2.87 4.46
N LEU A 43 0.94 -2.00 4.53
CA LEU A 43 1.07 -0.83 3.66
C LEU A 43 1.26 -1.20 2.18
N GLU A 44 2.09 -2.22 1.89
CA GLU A 44 2.26 -2.76 0.54
C GLU A 44 0.91 -3.24 -0.03
N SER A 45 0.17 -4.02 0.76
CA SER A 45 -1.13 -4.57 0.36
C SER A 45 -2.18 -3.47 0.15
N LEU A 46 -2.19 -2.43 0.98
CA LEU A 46 -3.06 -1.26 0.80
C LEU A 46 -2.72 -0.50 -0.48
N GLY A 47 -1.45 -0.20 -0.73
CA GLY A 47 -1.02 0.50 -1.95
C GLY A 47 -1.42 -0.25 -3.22
N LEU A 48 -1.28 -1.58 -3.25
CA LEU A 48 -1.73 -2.42 -4.36
C LEU A 48 -3.25 -2.37 -4.54
N LEU A 49 -4.02 -2.38 -3.45
CA LEU A 49 -5.48 -2.29 -3.48
C LEU A 49 -5.96 -0.95 -4.04
N TRP A 50 -5.26 0.15 -3.71
CA TRP A 50 -5.52 1.47 -4.27
C TRP A 50 -5.29 1.51 -5.79
N LEU A 51 -4.16 0.99 -6.29
CA LEU A 51 -3.92 0.90 -7.74
C LEU A 51 -4.99 0.10 -8.46
N ALA A 52 -5.47 -0.94 -7.80
CA ALA A 52 -6.37 -1.90 -8.38
C ALA A 52 -7.86 -1.46 -8.37
N SER A 53 -8.21 -0.47 -7.53
CA SER A 53 -9.56 0.10 -7.46
C SER A 53 -9.92 0.96 -8.67
N ARG A 54 -8.96 1.25 -9.56
CA ARG A 54 -9.09 2.09 -10.77
C ARG A 54 -10.10 1.57 -11.81
N GLY A 55 -10.50 0.30 -11.73
CA GLY A 55 -11.42 -0.32 -12.69
C GLY A 55 -12.91 -0.11 -12.40
N ASN A 56 -13.28 0.35 -11.19
CA ASN A 56 -14.67 0.44 -10.76
C ASN A 56 -15.08 1.92 -10.59
N ALA A 57 -15.94 2.39 -11.48
CA ALA A 57 -16.27 3.80 -11.70
C ALA A 57 -16.96 4.55 -10.54
N ASP A 58 -17.25 3.88 -9.42
CA ASP A 58 -17.93 4.47 -8.25
C ASP A 58 -16.98 4.85 -7.09
N ALA A 59 -15.68 4.53 -7.18
CA ALA A 59 -14.71 4.98 -6.19
C ALA A 59 -14.30 6.44 -6.49
N ALA A 60 -15.10 7.37 -5.98
CA ALA A 60 -14.90 8.80 -6.14
C ALA A 60 -13.47 9.26 -5.77
N VAL A 61 -12.75 9.69 -6.81
CA VAL A 61 -11.98 10.95 -6.87
C VAL A 61 -11.13 11.29 -5.63
N LEU A 62 -9.98 10.64 -5.52
CA LEU A 62 -8.72 11.24 -5.09
C LEU A 62 -7.63 10.59 -5.95
N ASP A 63 -6.57 11.31 -6.31
CA ASP A 63 -5.53 10.82 -7.25
C ASP A 63 -4.91 9.50 -6.74
N THR A 64 -5.46 8.40 -7.26
CA THR A 64 -5.35 7.04 -6.70
C THR A 64 -3.92 6.53 -6.81
N HIS A 65 -3.20 7.06 -7.79
CA HIS A 65 -1.81 6.77 -8.05
C HIS A 65 -0.87 7.50 -7.09
N GLU A 66 -1.13 8.78 -6.76
CA GLU A 66 -0.32 9.51 -5.77
C GLU A 66 -0.44 8.83 -4.39
N HIS A 67 -1.66 8.48 -4.00
CA HIS A 67 -1.89 7.83 -2.70
C HIS A 67 -1.30 6.42 -2.65
N ALA A 68 -1.43 5.63 -3.72
CA ALA A 68 -0.76 4.35 -3.83
C ALA A 68 0.78 4.49 -3.80
N ALA A 69 1.34 5.49 -4.48
CA ALA A 69 2.77 5.74 -4.51
C ALA A 69 3.30 6.08 -3.11
N MET A 70 2.57 6.90 -2.34
CA MET A 70 2.91 7.19 -0.95
C MET A 70 2.90 5.94 -0.08
N LEU A 71 1.87 5.09 -0.18
CA LEU A 71 1.76 3.87 0.62
C LEU A 71 2.86 2.86 0.30
N LEU A 72 3.17 2.68 -0.99
CA LEU A 72 4.24 1.79 -1.43
C LEU A 72 5.62 2.32 -1.05
N GLY A 73 5.84 3.63 -1.18
CA GLY A 73 7.04 4.31 -0.67
C GLY A 73 7.20 4.10 0.84
N ALA A 74 6.13 4.31 1.61
CA ALA A 74 6.12 4.10 3.05
C ALA A 74 6.42 2.64 3.42
N ALA A 75 5.88 1.66 2.70
CA ALA A 75 6.21 0.25 2.89
C ALA A 75 7.71 -0.02 2.69
N VAL A 76 8.34 0.58 1.67
CA VAL A 76 9.79 0.50 1.45
C VAL A 76 10.56 1.16 2.59
N GLY A 77 10.17 2.36 3.00
CA GLY A 77 10.80 3.07 4.12
C GLY A 77 10.78 2.28 5.42
N VAL A 78 9.65 1.64 5.74
CA VAL A 78 9.52 0.78 6.92
C VAL A 78 10.37 -0.49 6.79
N ARG A 79 10.38 -1.16 5.62
CA ARG A 79 11.24 -2.34 5.37
C ARG A 79 12.72 -2.03 5.53
N MET A 80 13.19 -0.89 5.00
CA MET A 80 14.59 -0.46 5.16
C MET A 80 14.96 -0.29 6.65
N LYS A 81 14.05 0.25 7.47
CA LYS A 81 14.28 0.44 8.92
C LYS A 81 14.33 -0.87 9.71
N CYS A 82 13.75 -1.96 9.21
CA CYS A 82 13.82 -3.28 9.84
C CYS A 82 14.78 -4.26 9.13
N GLY A 83 15.54 -3.81 8.13
CA GLY A 83 16.48 -4.65 7.39
C GLY A 83 15.82 -5.71 6.50
N ALA A 84 14.52 -5.54 6.20
CA ALA A 84 13.78 -6.47 5.36
C ALA A 84 13.99 -6.17 3.87
N ALA A 85 13.85 -7.21 3.06
CA ALA A 85 13.88 -7.13 1.61
C ALA A 85 12.85 -6.12 1.07
N VAL A 86 13.30 -5.20 0.21
CA VAL A 86 12.50 -4.11 -0.42
C VAL A 86 12.17 -4.38 -1.88
N ASP A 87 12.95 -5.24 -2.54
CA ASP A 87 12.74 -5.73 -3.90
C ASP A 87 11.34 -6.34 -4.05
N VAL A 88 10.82 -6.94 -2.99
CA VAL A 88 9.48 -7.52 -2.96
C VAL A 88 8.36 -6.48 -3.13
N VAL A 89 8.52 -5.24 -2.64
CA VAL A 89 7.53 -4.17 -2.86
C VAL A 89 7.58 -3.67 -4.30
N VAL A 90 8.79 -3.57 -4.85
CA VAL A 90 9.02 -3.12 -6.23
C VAL A 90 8.57 -4.18 -7.25
N ALA A 91 8.74 -5.47 -6.93
CA ALA A 91 8.36 -6.61 -7.77
C ALA A 91 6.86 -6.94 -7.69
N SER A 92 6.19 -6.67 -6.56
CA SER A 92 4.74 -6.89 -6.40
C SER A 92 3.86 -5.99 -7.27
N CYS A 93 4.43 -4.99 -7.93
CA CYS A 93 3.71 -4.07 -8.80
C CYS A 93 3.95 -4.39 -10.28
N PRO A 94 3.20 -5.32 -10.91
CA PRO A 94 3.42 -5.66 -12.30
C PRO A 94 2.98 -4.49 -13.21
N ALA A 95 3.85 -4.13 -14.16
CA ALA A 95 3.69 -3.15 -15.23
C ALA A 95 3.36 -1.68 -14.83
N SER A 96 2.88 -1.43 -13.61
CA SER A 96 2.51 -0.10 -13.13
C SER A 96 3.36 0.40 -11.96
N GLY A 97 4.15 -0.42 -11.26
CA GLY A 97 4.94 0.03 -10.10
C GLY A 97 6.21 0.79 -10.42
N ALA A 98 6.98 0.30 -11.39
CA ALA A 98 8.12 1.04 -11.94
C ALA A 98 7.65 2.35 -12.57
N GLY A 99 6.57 2.28 -13.37
CA GLY A 99 5.92 3.46 -13.92
C GLY A 99 5.38 4.41 -12.84
N LEU A 100 4.81 3.91 -11.75
CA LEU A 100 4.29 4.75 -10.67
C LEU A 100 5.40 5.45 -9.88
N ARG A 101 6.51 4.75 -9.61
CA ARG A 101 7.69 5.37 -9.00
C ARG A 101 8.29 6.43 -9.93
N GLU A 102 8.24 6.23 -11.24
CA GLU A 102 8.72 7.21 -12.21
C GLU A 102 7.75 8.39 -12.39
N THR A 103 6.44 8.16 -12.47
CA THR A 103 5.43 9.20 -12.71
C THR A 103 4.98 9.92 -11.44
N HIS A 104 5.14 9.30 -10.27
CA HIS A 104 4.83 9.87 -8.95
C HIS A 104 6.03 9.75 -7.99
N ALA A 105 7.23 10.01 -8.50
CA ALA A 105 8.48 9.93 -7.73
C ALA A 105 8.44 10.74 -6.44
N GLU A 106 7.90 11.95 -6.48
CA GLU A 106 7.81 12.82 -5.29
C GLU A 106 6.92 12.21 -4.19
N ALA A 107 5.79 11.62 -4.58
CA ALA A 107 4.88 10.95 -3.65
C ALA A 107 5.49 9.68 -3.06
N TRP A 108 6.18 8.92 -3.90
CA TRP A 108 6.95 7.75 -3.47
C TRP A 108 8.02 8.12 -2.44
N GLU A 109 8.87 9.10 -2.76
CA GLU A 109 9.96 9.51 -1.87
C GLU A 109 9.45 10.17 -0.58
N ARG A 110 8.34 10.93 -0.66
CA ARG A 110 7.59 11.39 0.53
C ARG A 110 7.19 10.23 1.43
N GLY A 111 6.58 9.18 0.86
CA GLY A 111 6.21 7.97 1.59
C GLY A 111 7.43 7.29 2.22
N ALA A 112 8.49 7.07 1.43
CA ALA A 112 9.71 6.40 1.87
C ALA A 112 10.44 7.13 3.01
N SER A 113 10.30 8.46 3.06
CA SER A 113 10.89 9.29 4.10
C SER A 113 10.07 9.35 5.40
N MET A 114 8.86 8.78 5.42
CA MET A 114 8.00 8.82 6.61
C MET A 114 8.60 8.05 7.80
N THR A 115 8.31 8.56 8.99
CA THR A 115 8.44 7.76 10.21
C THR A 115 7.44 6.60 10.19
N VAL A 116 7.68 5.56 10.98
CA VAL A 116 6.75 4.42 11.11
C VAL A 116 5.35 4.90 11.54
N VAL A 117 5.27 5.88 12.43
CA VAL A 117 4.00 6.47 12.89
C VAL A 117 3.28 7.20 11.75
N GLN A 118 3.98 8.02 10.98
CA GLN A 118 3.38 8.70 9.82
C GLN A 118 2.90 7.70 8.75
N ALA A 119 3.66 6.62 8.53
CA ALA A 119 3.28 5.56 7.62
C ALA A 119 2.00 4.83 8.08
N ILE A 120 1.86 4.58 9.39
CA ILE A 120 0.64 3.99 9.96
C ILE A 120 -0.55 4.93 9.78
N GLU A 121 -0.41 6.22 10.08
CA GLU A 121 -1.50 7.19 9.90
C GLU A 121 -1.91 7.33 8.43
N LEU A 122 -0.94 7.30 7.50
CA LEU A 122 -1.21 7.28 6.06
C LEU A 122 -2.06 6.04 5.67
N GLY A 123 -1.75 4.86 6.19
CA GLY A 123 -2.49 3.62 5.90
C GLY A 123 -3.91 3.58 6.49
N ARG A 124 -4.28 4.56 7.33
CA ARG A 124 -5.61 4.67 7.96
C ARG A 124 -6.50 5.73 7.31
N ALA A 125 -5.92 6.64 6.53
CA ALA A 125 -6.61 7.72 5.83
C ALA A 125 -7.33 7.22 4.56
#